data_AF-A0AAV2RCB5-F1
#
_entry.id   AF-A0AAV2RCB5-F1
#
_cell.length_a   1.000
_cell.length_b   1.000
_cell.length_c   1.000
_cell.angle_alpha   90.00
_cell.angle_beta   90.00
_cell.angle_gamma   90.00
#
_symmetry.space_group_name_H-M   'P 1'
#
loop_
_entity.id
_entity.type
_entity.pdbx_description
1 polymer ?
#
loop_
_entity_poly.entity_id
_entity_poly.type
_entity_poly.pdbx_seq_one_letter_code
_entity_poly.pdbx_strand_id
1 'polypeptide(L)'
;MRTHSVERPYPCSHCDKAFTQNNILKNHLRTHTGEKPYQCSLCDKAFAEKNQLRTHLRTHTGEKPYQCDQCDKAYSQMSNLINHKRTHTGERPFKCSQCDKSFSTNGHLINHLITHSGKKPYQCNQCEKAFPRDSTLMSHLLTHTRPYQCNYCETCFSRSSCLKQHLKTHKFDNPY
;
A
#
# COMPACT_ATOMS: atom_id res chain seq x y z
N MET A 1 -32.93 -5.17 28.82
CA MET A 1 -31.72 -4.75 28.08
C MET A 1 -30.54 -5.58 28.57
N ARG A 2 -30.06 -6.56 27.80
CA ARG A 2 -28.82 -7.28 28.14
C ARG A 2 -27.66 -6.57 27.45
N THR A 3 -26.93 -5.75 28.20
CA THR A 3 -25.62 -5.23 27.78
C THR A 3 -24.63 -6.38 27.86
N HIS A 4 -24.27 -6.97 26.72
CA HIS A 4 -23.15 -7.89 26.66
C HIS A 4 -21.86 -7.12 26.95
N SER A 5 -21.41 -7.12 28.21
CA SER A 5 -20.04 -6.77 28.55
C SER A 5 -19.13 -7.73 27.79
N VAL A 6 -18.32 -7.20 26.86
CA VAL A 6 -17.39 -8.01 26.09
C VAL A 6 -16.24 -8.39 27.01
N GLU A 7 -16.39 -9.51 27.71
CA GLU A 7 -15.35 -10.09 28.54
C GLU A 7 -14.18 -10.50 27.64
N ARG A 8 -12.96 -10.08 28.01
CA ARG A 8 -11.73 -10.36 27.28
C ARG A 8 -10.75 -11.12 28.17
N PRO A 9 -11.04 -12.39 28.47
CA PRO A 9 -10.28 -13.15 29.46
C PRO A 9 -8.89 -13.60 28.98
N TYR A 10 -8.52 -13.32 27.72
CA TYR A 10 -7.26 -13.75 27.12
C TYR A 10 -6.31 -12.56 26.90
N PRO A 11 -5.55 -12.10 27.91
CA PRO A 11 -4.58 -11.03 27.76
C PRO A 11 -3.34 -11.49 26.98
N CYS A 12 -2.73 -10.57 26.24
CA CYS A 12 -1.44 -10.77 25.60
C CYS A 12 -0.32 -10.55 26.62
N SER A 13 0.70 -11.42 26.59
CA SER A 13 1.88 -11.30 27.46
C SER A 13 2.91 -10.27 26.97
N HIS A 14 2.75 -9.72 25.76
CA HIS A 14 3.72 -8.83 25.11
C HIS A 14 3.17 -7.41 24.87
N CYS A 15 1.88 -7.17 25.10
CA CYS A 15 1.27 -5.84 24.99
C CYS A 15 -0.07 -5.78 25.75
N ASP A 16 -0.65 -4.58 25.87
CA ASP A 16 -1.87 -4.32 26.65
C ASP A 16 -3.17 -4.83 25.98
N LYS A 17 -3.07 -5.65 24.93
CA LYS A 17 -4.25 -6.17 24.22
C LYS A 17 -4.79 -7.41 24.91
N ALA A 18 -6.11 -7.47 25.05
CA ALA A 18 -6.82 -8.67 25.51
C ALA A 18 -7.90 -9.08 24.49
N PHE A 19 -8.13 -10.38 24.40
CA PHE A 19 -8.98 -11.01 23.39
C PHE A 19 -10.12 -11.78 24.04
N THR A 20 -11.20 -11.93 23.29
CA THR A 20 -12.41 -12.67 23.71
C THR A 20 -12.24 -14.18 23.57
N GLN A 21 -11.29 -14.64 22.76
CA GLN A 21 -11.05 -16.05 22.48
C GLN A 21 -9.54 -16.35 22.42
N ASN A 22 -9.16 -17.55 22.90
CA ASN A 22 -7.77 -17.99 22.93
C ASN A 22 -7.15 -18.14 21.52
N ASN A 23 -7.92 -18.60 20.53
CA ASN A 23 -7.46 -18.70 19.15
C ASN A 23 -7.09 -17.32 18.55
N ILE A 24 -7.81 -16.26 18.90
CA ILE A 24 -7.51 -14.89 18.47
C ILE A 24 -6.23 -14.41 19.16
N LEU A 25 -6.08 -14.67 20.46
CA LEU A 25 -4.82 -14.41 21.17
C LEU A 25 -3.65 -15.15 20.50
N LYS A 26 -3.79 -16.45 20.22
CA LYS A 26 -2.74 -17.25 19.56
C LYS A 26 -2.34 -16.68 18.19
N ASN A 27 -3.32 -16.27 17.38
CA ASN A 27 -3.04 -15.62 16.10
C ASN A 27 -2.36 -14.26 16.31
N HIS A 28 -2.77 -13.49 17.32
CA HIS A 28 -2.13 -12.23 17.67
C HIS A 28 -0.68 -12.42 18.13
N LEU A 29 -0.36 -13.46 18.91
CA LEU A 29 1.01 -13.73 19.35
C LEU A 29 1.97 -13.90 18.17
N ARG A 30 1.49 -14.37 17.00
CA ARG A 30 2.29 -14.42 15.77
C ARG A 30 2.76 -13.05 15.29
N THR A 31 2.10 -11.95 15.68
CA THR A 31 2.56 -10.59 15.36
C THR A 31 3.78 -10.18 16.18
N HIS A 32 4.00 -10.82 17.34
CA HIS A 32 5.19 -10.61 18.17
C HIS A 32 6.33 -11.53 17.74
N THR A 33 6.04 -12.80 17.44
CA THR A 33 7.06 -13.79 17.05
C THR A 33 7.47 -13.69 15.59
N GLY A 34 6.64 -13.09 14.74
CA GLY A 34 6.84 -13.07 13.29
C GLY A 34 6.50 -14.39 12.60
N GLU A 35 5.93 -15.37 13.32
CA GLU A 35 5.57 -16.68 12.78
C GLU A 35 4.53 -16.56 11.65
N LYS A 36 4.86 -17.14 10.50
CA LYS A 36 4.03 -17.10 9.29
C LYS A 36 3.84 -18.51 8.73
N PRO A 37 2.98 -19.33 9.36
CA PRO A 37 2.86 -20.75 9.02
C PRO A 37 2.18 -21.00 7.66
N TYR A 38 1.53 -19.98 7.07
CA TYR A 38 0.81 -20.12 5.81
C TYR A 38 1.63 -19.60 4.64
N GLN A 39 2.39 -20.48 3.99
CA GLN A 39 3.22 -20.15 2.83
C GLN A 39 2.41 -20.11 1.53
N CYS A 40 2.74 -19.16 0.65
CA CYS A 40 2.24 -19.14 -0.71
C CYS A 40 2.97 -20.19 -1.55
N SER A 41 2.24 -20.97 -2.35
CA SER A 41 2.82 -21.96 -3.25
C SER A 41 3.36 -21.36 -4.56
N LEU A 42 3.12 -20.05 -4.80
CA LEU A 42 3.44 -19.37 -6.05
C LEU A 42 4.51 -18.27 -5.89
N CYS A 43 4.92 -17.96 -4.65
CA CYS A 43 6.01 -17.04 -4.36
C CYS A 43 6.50 -17.22 -2.91
N ASP A 44 7.60 -16.56 -2.54
CA ASP A 44 8.24 -16.70 -1.22
C ASP A 44 7.48 -16.01 -0.07
N LYS A 45 6.25 -15.52 -0.31
CA LYS A 45 5.47 -14.83 0.72
C LYS A 45 4.79 -15.83 1.65
N ALA A 46 4.84 -15.53 2.94
CA ALA A 46 4.14 -16.27 3.98
C ALA A 46 3.27 -15.35 4.85
N PHE A 47 2.22 -15.90 5.45
CA PHE A 47 1.19 -15.18 6.19
C PHE A 47 0.94 -15.79 7.57
N ALA A 48 0.53 -14.94 8.52
CA ALA A 48 0.21 -15.36 9.89
C ALA A 48 -1.15 -16.05 9.99
N GLU A 49 -2.04 -15.84 9.01
CA GLU A 49 -3.39 -16.38 8.98
C GLU A 49 -3.77 -16.96 7.61
N LYS A 50 -4.56 -18.05 7.61
CA LYS A 50 -5.04 -18.73 6.38
C LYS A 50 -5.85 -17.79 5.48
N ASN A 51 -6.67 -16.92 6.07
CA ASN A 51 -7.49 -15.97 5.30
C ASN A 51 -6.63 -14.95 4.55
N GLN A 52 -5.51 -14.51 5.14
CA GLN A 52 -4.56 -13.60 4.49
C GLN A 52 -3.90 -14.28 3.29
N LEU A 53 -3.47 -15.54 3.43
CA LEU A 53 -2.98 -16.34 2.31
C LEU A 53 -4.02 -16.48 1.20
N ARG A 54 -5.27 -16.82 1.52
CA ARG A 54 -6.36 -16.94 0.54
C ARG A 54 -6.56 -15.63 -0.24
N THR A 55 -6.62 -14.50 0.47
CA THR A 55 -6.74 -13.19 -0.16
C THR A 55 -5.52 -12.84 -1.00
N HIS A 56 -4.32 -13.22 -0.58
CA HIS A 56 -3.10 -13.05 -1.36
C HIS A 56 -3.09 -13.90 -2.63
N LEU A 57 -3.56 -15.15 -2.60
CA LEU A 57 -3.61 -16.00 -3.80
C LEU A 57 -4.40 -15.35 -4.95
N ARG A 58 -5.39 -14.50 -4.64
CA ARG A 58 -6.10 -13.69 -5.65
C ARG A 58 -5.20 -12.74 -6.44
N THR A 59 -4.03 -12.37 -5.92
CA THR A 59 -3.06 -11.55 -6.67
C THR A 59 -2.35 -12.36 -7.75
N HIS A 60 -2.29 -13.69 -7.62
CA HIS A 60 -1.74 -14.56 -8.65
C HIS A 60 -2.80 -14.95 -9.67
N THR A 61 -4.03 -15.27 -9.22
CA THR A 61 -5.12 -15.69 -10.11
C THR A 61 -5.81 -14.53 -10.82
N GLY A 62 -5.68 -13.30 -10.29
CA GLY A 62 -6.43 -12.14 -10.77
C GLY A 62 -7.90 -12.13 -10.33
N GLU A 63 -8.33 -13.06 -9.48
CA GLU A 63 -9.72 -13.17 -9.01
C GLU A 63 -10.16 -11.88 -8.29
N LYS A 64 -11.28 -11.31 -8.75
CA LYS A 64 -11.87 -10.08 -8.22
C LYS A 64 -13.36 -10.29 -7.94
N PRO A 65 -13.72 -11.00 -6.86
CA PRO A 65 -15.10 -11.41 -6.61
C PRO A 65 -16.02 -10.26 -6.20
N TYR A 66 -15.47 -9.08 -5.88
CA TYR A 66 -16.26 -7.94 -5.41
C TYR A 66 -16.40 -6.91 -6.52
N GLN A 67 -17.52 -6.96 -7.24
CA GLN A 67 -17.84 -6.04 -8.33
C GLN A 67 -18.50 -4.75 -7.81
N CYS A 68 -18.18 -3.62 -8.44
CA CYS A 68 -18.90 -2.37 -8.26
C CYS A 68 -20.23 -2.43 -9.02
N ASP A 69 -21.29 -1.91 -8.40
CA ASP A 69 -22.63 -1.80 -8.97
C ASP A 69 -22.80 -0.55 -9.84
N GLN A 70 -21.83 0.36 -9.82
CA GLN A 70 -21.89 1.65 -10.52
C GLN A 70 -20.88 1.77 -11.67
N CYS A 71 -19.98 0.80 -11.83
CA CYS A 71 -19.03 0.73 -12.95
C CYS A 71 -18.42 -0.68 -13.07
N ASP A 72 -17.68 -0.93 -14.15
CA ASP A 72 -17.07 -2.25 -14.45
C ASP A 72 -15.87 -2.62 -13.56
N LYS A 73 -15.60 -1.86 -12.50
CA LYS A 73 -14.45 -2.12 -11.62
C LYS A 73 -14.78 -3.22 -10.63
N ALA A 74 -13.86 -4.18 -10.51
CA ALA A 74 -13.93 -5.26 -9.54
C ALA A 74 -12.67 -5.31 -8.66
N TYR A 75 -12.81 -5.82 -7.44
CA TYR A 75 -11.79 -5.84 -6.41
C TYR A 75 -11.61 -7.24 -5.82
N SER A 76 -10.39 -7.55 -5.39
CA SER A 76 -10.04 -8.82 -4.72
C SER A 76 -10.44 -8.84 -3.24
N GLN A 77 -10.78 -7.68 -2.66
CA GLN A 77 -11.18 -7.51 -1.26
C GLN A 77 -12.38 -6.56 -1.15
N MET A 78 -13.30 -6.88 -0.23
CA MET A 78 -14.50 -6.08 0.04
C MET A 78 -14.17 -4.67 0.54
N SER A 79 -13.18 -4.53 1.41
CA SER A 79 -12.72 -3.22 1.92
C SER A 79 -12.29 -2.27 0.79
N ASN A 80 -11.66 -2.82 -0.26
CA ASN A 80 -11.25 -2.05 -1.43
C ASN A 80 -12.46 -1.61 -2.26
N LEU A 81 -13.48 -2.47 -2.41
CA LEU A 81 -14.74 -2.10 -3.05
C LEU A 81 -15.45 -0.98 -2.26
N ILE A 82 -15.55 -1.09 -0.93
CA ILE A 82 -16.16 -0.05 -0.09
C ILE A 82 -15.42 1.28 -0.25
N ASN A 83 -14.09 1.26 -0.17
CA ASN A 83 -13.28 2.48 -0.37
C ASN A 83 -13.45 3.05 -1.80
N HIS A 84 -13.59 2.19 -2.80
CA HIS A 84 -13.88 2.62 -4.17
C HIS A 84 -15.26 3.23 -4.30
N LYS A 85 -16.31 2.67 -3.68
CA LYS A 85 -17.66 3.25 -3.74
C LYS A 85 -17.70 4.71 -3.29
N ARG A 86 -16.81 5.12 -2.37
CA ARG A 86 -16.63 6.52 -1.98
C ARG A 86 -16.22 7.46 -3.12
N THR A 87 -15.63 6.95 -4.20
CA THR A 87 -15.30 7.77 -5.37
C THR A 87 -16.54 8.13 -6.18
N HIS A 88 -17.62 7.35 -6.08
CA HIS A 88 -18.90 7.68 -6.69
C HIS A 88 -19.71 8.63 -5.83
N THR A 89 -19.73 8.40 -4.50
CA THR A 89 -20.51 9.23 -3.57
C THR A 89 -19.82 10.53 -3.16
N GLY A 90 -18.50 10.61 -3.33
CA GLY A 90 -17.69 11.72 -2.83
C GLY A 90 -17.43 11.69 -1.32
N GLU A 91 -17.84 10.62 -0.62
CA GLU A 91 -17.69 10.49 0.83
C GLU A 91 -16.21 10.56 1.26
N ARG A 92 -15.92 11.43 2.24
CA ARG A 92 -14.57 11.62 2.80
C ARG A 92 -14.62 11.58 4.34
N PRO A 93 -14.74 10.38 4.95
CA PRO A 93 -14.95 10.26 6.40
C PRO A 93 -13.76 10.72 7.23
N PHE A 94 -12.56 10.70 6.66
CA PHE A 94 -11.32 10.93 7.40
C PHE A 94 -10.91 12.40 7.29
N LYS A 95 -11.30 13.19 8.28
CA LYS A 95 -11.00 14.63 8.35
C LYS A 95 -9.61 14.88 8.95
N CYS A 96 -8.88 15.85 8.40
CA CYS A 96 -7.67 16.36 9.01
C CYS A 96 -8.02 17.21 10.22
N SER A 97 -7.27 17.06 11.32
CA SER A 97 -7.45 17.87 12.52
C SER A 97 -6.73 19.23 12.45
N GLN A 98 -5.90 19.44 11.44
CA GLN A 98 -5.04 20.63 11.30
C GLN A 98 -5.40 21.51 10.09
N CYS A 99 -6.33 21.08 9.24
CA CYS A 99 -6.88 21.88 8.14
C CYS A 99 -8.21 21.29 7.64
N ASP A 100 -8.90 21.97 6.74
CA ASP A 100 -10.22 21.56 6.24
C ASP A 100 -10.20 20.37 5.26
N LYS A 101 -9.03 19.76 5.02
CA LYS A 101 -8.91 18.63 4.09
C LYS A 101 -9.49 17.37 4.68
N SER A 102 -10.25 16.65 3.86
CA SER A 102 -10.84 15.35 4.19
C SER A 102 -10.49 14.32 3.13
N PHE A 103 -10.38 13.04 3.53
CA PHE A 103 -9.90 11.94 2.69
C PHE A 103 -10.87 10.76 2.71
N SER A 104 -10.87 9.99 1.63
CA SER A 104 -11.69 8.78 1.49
C SER A 104 -11.13 7.56 2.21
N THR A 105 -9.85 7.58 2.60
CA THR A 105 -9.20 6.49 3.33
C THR A 105 -8.31 7.02 4.46
N ASN A 106 -8.17 6.24 5.53
CA ASN A 106 -7.31 6.59 6.67
C ASN A 106 -5.83 6.72 6.26
N GLY A 107 -5.34 5.83 5.38
CA GLY A 107 -3.95 5.88 4.93
C GLY A 107 -3.60 7.19 4.21
N HIS A 108 -4.54 7.73 3.43
CA HIS A 108 -4.36 9.05 2.81
C HIS A 108 -4.32 10.18 3.84
N LEU A 109 -5.16 10.11 4.88
CA LEU A 109 -5.11 11.06 5.99
C LEU A 109 -3.76 11.00 6.72
N ILE A 110 -3.28 9.81 7.10
CA ILE A 110 -1.99 9.65 7.78
C ILE A 110 -0.84 10.21 6.93
N ASN A 111 -0.82 9.89 5.63
CA ASN A 111 0.19 10.42 4.71
C ASN A 111 0.11 11.95 4.58
N HIS A 112 -1.09 12.52 4.65
CA HIS A 112 -1.27 13.96 4.67
C HIS A 112 -0.81 14.59 5.98
N LEU A 113 -1.05 13.97 7.14
CA LEU A 113 -0.60 14.50 8.43
C LEU A 113 0.94 14.64 8.50
N ILE A 114 1.69 13.82 7.75
CA ILE A 114 3.14 13.97 7.61
C ILE A 114 3.49 15.36 7.06
N THR A 115 2.69 15.93 6.15
CA THR A 115 2.96 17.25 5.56
C THR A 115 2.86 18.39 6.57
N HIS A 116 2.05 18.23 7.62
CA HIS A 116 1.99 19.19 8.72
C HIS A 116 3.15 19.03 9.70
N SER A 117 3.54 17.78 9.99
CA SER A 117 4.63 17.51 10.93
C SER A 117 6.03 17.81 10.38
N GLY A 118 6.17 17.92 9.05
CA GLY A 118 7.46 18.04 8.37
C GLY A 118 8.36 16.79 8.46
N LYS A 119 7.90 15.71 9.11
CA LYS A 119 8.68 14.48 9.28
C LYS A 119 9.04 13.88 7.93
N LYS A 120 10.30 13.44 7.80
CA LYS A 120 10.83 12.77 6.60
C LYS A 120 11.45 11.43 7.00
N PRO A 121 10.63 10.41 7.32
CA PRO A 121 11.14 9.17 7.89
C PRO A 121 11.93 8.31 6.90
N TYR A 122 11.85 8.60 5.60
CA TYR A 122 12.49 7.79 4.56
C TYR A 122 13.78 8.46 4.08
N GLN A 123 14.92 7.99 4.56
CA GLN A 123 16.25 8.50 4.19
C GLN A 123 16.81 7.77 2.97
N CYS A 124 17.50 8.51 2.10
CA CYS A 124 18.29 7.94 1.02
C CYS A 124 19.61 7.40 1.59
N ASN A 125 20.03 6.22 1.12
CA ASN A 125 21.30 5.62 1.51
C ASN A 125 22.49 6.03 0.62
N GLN A 126 22.22 6.75 -0.47
CA GLN A 126 23.23 7.21 -1.44
C GLN A 126 23.46 8.72 -1.37
N CYS A 127 22.64 9.46 -0.61
CA CYS A 127 22.81 10.88 -0.37
C CYS A 127 22.05 11.32 0.90
N GLU A 128 22.26 12.55 1.35
CA GLU A 128 21.67 13.07 2.60
C GLU A 128 20.18 13.45 2.50
N LYS A 129 19.51 13.13 1.39
CA LYS A 129 18.11 13.51 1.18
C LYS A 129 17.17 12.58 1.93
N ALA A 130 16.18 13.18 2.62
CA ALA A 130 15.09 12.47 3.25
C ALA A 130 13.73 12.86 2.63
N PHE A 131 12.77 11.93 2.69
CA PHE A 131 11.47 12.03 2.03
C PHE A 131 10.32 11.71 2.99
N PRO A 132 9.14 12.33 2.79
CA PRO A 132 7.96 12.08 3.61
C PRO A 132 7.29 10.72 3.31
N ARG A 133 7.55 10.12 2.15
CA ARG A 133 6.93 8.85 1.71
C ARG A 133 7.98 7.91 1.10
N ASP A 134 7.74 6.60 1.21
CA ASP A 134 8.56 5.56 0.59
C ASP A 134 8.58 5.71 -0.94
N SER A 135 7.41 5.94 -1.55
CA SER A 135 7.26 6.05 -3.01
C SER A 135 8.05 7.23 -3.59
N THR A 136 8.15 8.33 -2.84
CA THR A 136 9.01 9.46 -3.21
C THR A 136 10.49 9.15 -3.07
N LEU A 137 10.89 8.38 -2.05
CA LEU A 137 12.26 7.88 -1.95
C LEU A 137 12.59 6.91 -3.09
N MET A 138 11.72 5.94 -3.38
CA MET A 138 11.91 4.98 -4.47
C MET A 138 12.05 5.68 -5.82
N SER A 139 11.22 6.68 -6.08
CA SER A 139 11.34 7.52 -7.28
C SER A 139 12.65 8.31 -7.32
N HIS A 140 13.13 8.78 -6.16
CA HIS A 140 14.43 9.45 -6.05
C HIS A 140 15.59 8.49 -6.28
N LEU A 141 15.56 7.25 -5.78
CA LEU A 141 16.65 6.28 -5.98
C LEU A 141 16.91 6.02 -7.48
N LEU A 142 15.88 6.14 -8.33
CA LEU A 142 16.04 6.06 -9.79
C LEU A 142 16.90 7.18 -10.38
N THR A 143 17.11 8.30 -9.68
CA THR A 143 18.03 9.36 -10.12
C THR A 143 19.48 8.96 -9.99
N HIS A 144 19.79 8.02 -9.09
CA HIS A 144 21.14 7.50 -8.94
C HIS A 144 21.42 6.35 -9.91
N THR A 145 20.43 5.49 -10.16
CA THR A 145 20.61 4.33 -11.04
C THR A 145 20.36 4.64 -12.52
N ARG A 146 19.49 5.62 -12.84
CA ARG A 146 19.06 6.01 -14.20
C ARG A 146 18.84 4.80 -15.13
N PRO A 147 17.91 3.90 -14.79
CA PRO A 147 17.83 2.57 -15.42
C PRO A 147 17.24 2.59 -16.84
N TYR A 148 16.75 3.73 -17.33
CA TYR A 148 16.10 3.84 -18.63
C TYR A 148 17.08 4.38 -19.67
N GLN A 149 17.74 3.50 -20.40
CA GLN A 149 18.67 3.87 -21.47
C GLN A 149 17.95 4.08 -22.81
N CYS A 150 18.41 5.05 -23.60
CA CYS A 150 17.96 5.22 -24.97
C CYS A 150 18.61 4.17 -25.88
N ASN A 151 17.84 3.60 -26.80
CA ASN A 151 18.35 2.59 -27.73
C ASN A 151 19.06 3.20 -28.95
N TYR A 152 18.91 4.51 -29.17
CA TYR A 152 19.49 5.23 -30.31
C TYR A 152 20.70 6.08 -29.93
N CYS A 153 20.94 6.31 -28.63
CA CYS A 153 22.08 7.08 -28.13
C CYS A 153 22.40 6.69 -26.68
N GLU A 154 23.53 7.13 -26.15
CA GLU A 154 24.00 6.76 -24.81
C GLU A 154 23.30 7.48 -23.65
N THR A 155 22.19 8.19 -23.91
CA THR A 155 21.49 8.94 -22.87
C THR A 155 20.67 8.03 -21.96
N CYS A 156 20.90 8.15 -20.65
CA CYS A 156 20.16 7.42 -19.62
C CYS A 156 19.20 8.33 -18.85
N PHE A 157 18.06 7.80 -18.41
CA PHE A 157 17.02 8.56 -17.73
C PHE A 157 16.62 7.87 -16.43
N SER A 158 16.22 8.68 -15.44
CA SER A 158 15.67 8.20 -14.18
C SER A 158 14.20 7.79 -14.27
N ARG A 159 13.48 8.21 -15.32
CA ARG A 159 12.05 7.93 -15.50
C ARG A 159 11.77 7.49 -16.92
N SER A 160 10.90 6.49 -17.05
CA SER A 160 10.44 6.01 -18.36
C SER A 160 9.71 7.09 -19.16
N SER A 161 9.02 8.02 -18.50
CA SER A 161 8.36 9.15 -19.17
C SER A 161 9.35 10.09 -19.86
N CYS A 162 10.52 10.33 -19.24
CA CYS A 162 11.57 11.15 -19.82
C CYS A 162 12.18 10.45 -21.04
N LEU A 163 12.45 9.14 -20.94
CA LEU A 163 12.89 8.35 -22.09
C LEU A 163 11.84 8.38 -23.21
N LYS A 164 10.55 8.15 -22.91
CA LYS A 164 9.47 8.21 -23.90
C LYS A 164 9.38 9.56 -24.60
N GLN A 165 9.60 10.65 -23.88
CA GLN A 165 9.63 11.99 -24.46
C GLN A 165 10.87 12.19 -25.34
N HIS A 166 12.04 11.76 -24.87
CA HIS A 166 13.28 11.81 -25.62
C HIS A 166 13.22 10.96 -26.90
N LEU A 167 12.63 9.76 -26.87
CA LEU A 167 12.46 8.92 -28.05
C LEU A 167 11.66 9.58 -29.18
N LYS A 168 10.87 10.62 -28.88
CA LYS A 168 10.19 11.40 -29.92
C LYS A 168 11.15 12.27 -30.73
N THR A 169 12.31 12.67 -30.21
CA THR A 169 13.27 13.47 -30.96
C THR A 169 13.86 12.66 -32.11
N HIS A 170 14.20 11.38 -31.87
CA HIS A 170 14.66 10.44 -32.90
C HIS A 170 13.62 10.12 -33.98
N LYS A 171 12.33 10.35 -33.71
CA LYS A 171 11.25 10.12 -34.70
C LYS A 171 11.16 11.22 -35.76
N PHE A 172 11.77 12.37 -35.54
CA PHE A 172 11.86 13.44 -36.54
C PHE A 172 13.11 13.34 -37.42
N ASP A 173 14.06 12.48 -37.05
CA ASP A 173 15.32 12.26 -37.79
C ASP A 173 15.26 11.04 -38.73
N ASN A 174 14.06 10.53 -39.07
CA ASN A 174 13.91 9.46 -40.07
C ASN A 174 13.26 9.98 -41.36
N PRO A 175 14.04 10.50 -42.33
CA PRO A 175 13.55 10.89 -43.64
C PRO A 175 13.71 9.74 -44.64
N TYR A 176 12.98 8.63 -44.46
CA TYR A 176 12.76 7.62 -45.50
C TYR A 176 11.41 6.93 -45.32
#